data_AF-Q7UXP1-F1
#
_entry.id   AF-Q7UXP1-F1
#
_cell.length_a   1.000
_cell.length_b   1.000
_cell.length_c   1.000
_cell.angle_alpha   90.00
_cell.angle_beta   90.00
_cell.angle_gamma   90.00
#
_symmetry.space_group_name_H-M   'P 1'
#
loop_
_entity.id
_entity.type
_entity.pdbx_description
1 polymer ?
#
loop_
_entity_poly.entity_id
_entity_poly.type
_entity_poly.pdbx_seq_one_letter_code
_entity_poly.pdbx_strand_id
1 'polypeptide(L)'
;MARTFRLTFLSRLRGLQMRWFLLGWSICAIMCSAGNAQAAVVGGNSSSDFLTADLELALLPLVVGGVVVDAELSGLASSSGVSPAPYSENPSAVSINANAGIIPGGSSGDVLDVTSSAVTPSVSSNVDGLSGIRFANSSHSIANLDLSVVELASADLISITAVAINVTSAVNGEFGSLDSVGTMNVEDLVIRVGNSVVATLDGTIAPNTGINLSVSSGGLPLDIEGASLILNEQVTTGDGTSSLGLATNAISLRFIETEVTGVGELNGSVLVGQTTAGLQASAVPEPSSLALLGVVGFGGAFWRGRRKVAGSASQV
;
A
#
# COMPACT_ATOMS: atom_id res chain seq x y z
N MET A 1 -19.59 83.49 11.94
CA MET A 1 -18.60 82.40 12.07
C MET A 1 -19.17 80.98 12.18
N ALA A 2 -20.48 80.73 12.04
CA ALA A 2 -21.05 79.37 12.15
C ALA A 2 -21.20 78.60 10.81
N ARG A 3 -21.13 79.29 9.66
CA ARG A 3 -21.35 78.66 8.33
C ARG A 3 -20.12 77.95 7.77
N THR A 4 -18.91 78.35 8.15
CA THR A 4 -17.65 77.75 7.66
C THR A 4 -17.34 76.40 8.32
N PHE A 5 -17.87 76.13 9.52
CA PHE A 5 -17.65 74.87 10.24
C PHE A 5 -18.46 73.69 9.66
N ARG A 6 -19.61 73.98 9.04
CA ARG A 6 -20.55 72.96 8.52
C ARG A 6 -20.06 72.30 7.22
N LEU A 7 -19.29 73.03 6.40
CA LEU A 7 -18.74 72.53 5.12
C LEU A 7 -17.53 71.61 5.32
N THR A 8 -16.68 71.89 6.32
CA THR A 8 -15.52 71.04 6.65
C THR A 8 -15.94 69.71 7.30
N PHE A 9 -17.06 69.69 8.03
CA PHE A 9 -17.58 68.46 8.64
C PHE A 9 -18.17 67.51 7.59
N LEU A 10 -18.89 68.03 6.60
CA LEU A 10 -19.49 67.23 5.52
C LEU A 10 -18.45 66.66 4.55
N SER A 11 -17.34 67.36 4.29
CA SER A 11 -16.26 66.84 3.45
C SER A 11 -15.48 65.70 4.13
N ARG A 12 -15.28 65.76 5.45
CA ARG A 12 -14.68 64.66 6.23
C ARG A 12 -15.59 63.44 6.30
N LEU A 13 -16.91 63.62 6.36
CA LEU A 13 -17.88 62.52 6.37
C LEU A 13 -17.91 61.75 5.04
N ARG A 14 -17.83 62.46 3.90
CA ARG A 14 -17.74 61.83 2.57
C ARG A 14 -16.43 61.07 2.36
N GLY A 15 -15.31 61.64 2.83
CA GLY A 15 -14.00 60.96 2.78
C GLY A 15 -13.96 59.68 3.62
N LEU A 16 -14.67 59.67 4.76
CA LEU A 16 -14.82 58.45 5.57
C LEU A 16 -15.63 57.40 4.80
N GLN A 17 -16.82 57.74 4.31
CA GLN A 17 -17.69 56.80 3.59
C GLN A 17 -17.03 56.16 2.36
N MET A 18 -16.24 56.91 1.61
CA MET A 18 -15.54 56.40 0.43
C MET A 18 -14.43 55.40 0.78
N ARG A 19 -13.70 55.62 1.88
CA ARG A 19 -12.70 54.67 2.40
C ARG A 19 -13.35 53.35 2.86
N TRP A 20 -14.53 53.42 3.46
CA TRP A 20 -15.27 52.23 3.88
C TRP A 20 -15.81 51.41 2.70
N PHE A 21 -16.25 52.08 1.63
CA PHE A 21 -16.75 51.41 0.43
C PHE A 21 -15.62 50.64 -0.29
N LEU A 22 -14.43 51.26 -0.38
CA LEU A 22 -13.24 50.62 -0.95
C LEU A 22 -12.78 49.40 -0.14
N LEU A 23 -12.83 49.49 1.20
CA LEU A 23 -12.47 48.36 2.07
C LEU A 23 -13.45 47.17 1.90
N GLY A 24 -14.75 47.46 1.79
CA GLY A 24 -15.77 46.43 1.53
C GLY A 24 -15.58 45.72 0.19
N TRP A 25 -15.29 46.48 -0.87
CA TRP A 25 -14.98 45.91 -2.20
C TRP A 25 -13.69 45.08 -2.19
N SER A 26 -12.67 45.51 -1.44
CA SER A 26 -11.41 44.78 -1.30
C SER A 26 -11.62 43.42 -0.65
N ILE A 27 -12.42 43.35 0.43
CA ILE A 27 -12.72 42.11 1.14
C ILE A 27 -13.56 41.18 0.24
N CYS A 28 -14.54 41.71 -0.48
CA CYS A 28 -15.38 40.93 -1.39
C CYS A 28 -14.55 40.35 -2.56
N ALA A 29 -13.63 41.15 -3.12
CA ALA A 29 -12.70 40.69 -4.15
C ALA A 29 -11.75 39.59 -3.63
N ILE A 30 -11.24 39.73 -2.40
CA ILE A 30 -10.39 38.70 -1.76
C ILE A 30 -11.18 37.40 -1.54
N MET A 31 -12.44 37.48 -1.10
CA MET A 31 -13.30 36.30 -0.93
C MET A 31 -13.68 35.63 -2.26
N CYS A 32 -13.88 36.40 -3.34
CA CYS A 32 -14.10 35.85 -4.67
C CYS A 32 -12.82 35.24 -5.30
N SER A 33 -11.64 35.63 -4.83
CA SER A 33 -10.36 35.03 -5.24
C SER A 33 -9.88 33.87 -4.36
N ALA A 34 -10.53 33.62 -3.22
CA ALA A 34 -10.26 32.46 -2.40
C ALA A 34 -10.82 31.23 -3.12
N GLY A 35 -9.95 30.46 -3.76
CA GLY A 35 -10.31 29.29 -4.55
C GLY A 35 -11.17 28.29 -3.77
N ASN A 36 -12.02 27.55 -4.49
CA ASN A 36 -12.77 26.44 -3.93
C ASN A 36 -11.81 25.48 -3.23
N ALA A 37 -12.13 25.06 -2.00
CA ALA A 37 -11.38 24.00 -1.35
C ALA A 37 -11.48 22.74 -2.19
N GLN A 38 -10.33 22.22 -2.61
CA GLN A 38 -10.26 20.99 -3.39
C GLN A 38 -9.87 19.86 -2.45
N ALA A 39 -10.72 18.86 -2.34
CA ALA A 39 -10.33 17.58 -1.77
C ALA A 39 -9.47 16.85 -2.81
N ALA A 40 -8.33 16.33 -2.40
CA ALA A 40 -7.35 15.74 -3.30
C ALA A 40 -6.72 14.49 -2.67
N VAL A 41 -6.20 13.62 -3.54
CA VAL A 41 -5.31 12.55 -3.11
C VAL A 41 -3.95 13.18 -2.85
N VAL A 42 -3.52 13.15 -1.60
CA VAL A 42 -2.32 13.85 -1.11
C VAL A 42 -1.14 12.91 -0.89
N GLY A 43 -1.40 11.61 -0.79
CA GLY A 43 -0.39 10.58 -0.61
C GLY A 43 -0.65 9.38 -1.50
N GLY A 44 0.43 8.78 -1.95
CA GLY A 44 0.43 7.51 -2.68
C GLY A 44 1.63 6.70 -2.23
N ASN A 45 1.47 5.40 -2.11
CA ASN A 45 2.57 4.48 -1.88
C ASN A 45 2.42 3.27 -2.78
N SER A 46 3.54 2.68 -3.14
CA SER A 46 3.57 1.38 -3.80
C SER A 46 4.89 0.70 -3.53
N SER A 47 4.86 -0.57 -3.18
CA SER A 47 6.05 -1.42 -3.05
C SER A 47 5.85 -2.74 -3.80
N SER A 48 6.94 -3.38 -4.16
CA SER A 48 6.95 -4.72 -4.71
C SER A 48 8.17 -5.45 -4.17
N ASP A 49 7.96 -6.65 -3.63
CA ASP A 49 9.00 -7.49 -3.06
C ASP A 49 8.89 -8.88 -3.69
N PHE A 50 10.02 -9.47 -4.07
CA PHE A 50 10.01 -10.75 -4.78
C PHE A 50 9.72 -11.91 -3.84
N LEU A 51 10.44 -11.96 -2.72
CA LEU A 51 10.36 -13.03 -1.77
C LEU A 51 10.48 -12.47 -0.36
N THR A 52 9.55 -12.86 0.48
CA THR A 52 9.64 -12.77 1.93
C THR A 52 9.33 -14.15 2.48
N ALA A 53 10.32 -14.77 3.11
CA ALA A 53 10.21 -16.08 3.71
C ALA A 53 10.75 -16.02 5.13
N ASP A 54 10.00 -16.64 6.04
CA ASP A 54 10.35 -16.85 7.42
C ASP A 54 9.85 -18.26 7.76
N LEU A 55 10.78 -19.20 7.77
CA LEU A 55 10.51 -20.62 8.01
C LEU A 55 11.36 -21.11 9.18
N GLU A 56 10.71 -21.84 10.08
CA GLU A 56 11.34 -22.53 11.20
C GLU A 56 11.09 -24.03 11.03
N LEU A 57 12.16 -24.81 10.94
CA LEU A 57 12.10 -26.27 10.88
C LEU A 57 12.66 -26.86 12.17
N ALA A 58 11.78 -27.36 13.03
CA ALA A 58 12.15 -28.08 14.26
C ALA A 58 12.38 -29.56 13.94
N LEU A 59 13.65 -29.97 13.83
CA LEU A 59 13.99 -31.35 13.46
C LEU A 59 13.71 -32.33 14.59
N LEU A 60 13.30 -33.55 14.22
CA LEU A 60 13.04 -34.59 15.20
C LEU A 60 14.30 -34.93 16.02
N PRO A 61 14.16 -35.17 17.34
CA PRO A 61 15.27 -35.53 18.22
C PRO A 61 16.08 -36.73 17.74
N LEU A 62 15.44 -37.66 17.03
CA LEU A 62 16.06 -38.89 16.55
C LEU A 62 16.94 -38.70 15.31
N VAL A 63 16.74 -37.63 14.53
CA VAL A 63 17.45 -37.38 13.27
C VAL A 63 18.74 -36.60 13.50
N VAL A 64 18.69 -35.53 14.31
CA VAL A 64 19.85 -34.63 14.55
C VAL A 64 19.94 -34.11 15.98
N GLY A 65 19.19 -34.69 16.93
CA GLY A 65 19.21 -34.24 18.32
C GLY A 65 18.33 -33.02 18.62
N GLY A 66 17.31 -32.74 17.79
CA GLY A 66 16.33 -31.70 18.08
C GLY A 66 16.76 -30.30 17.65
N VAL A 67 17.54 -30.20 16.58
CA VAL A 67 18.04 -28.92 16.05
C VAL A 67 16.90 -28.16 15.38
N VAL A 68 16.78 -26.88 15.69
CA VAL A 68 15.91 -25.94 14.97
C VAL A 68 16.73 -25.27 13.87
N VAL A 69 16.19 -25.22 12.66
CA VAL A 69 16.80 -24.59 11.50
C VAL A 69 15.90 -23.44 11.04
N ASP A 70 16.44 -22.23 11.08
CA ASP A 70 15.75 -21.03 10.60
C ASP A 70 16.16 -20.73 9.16
N ALA A 71 15.18 -20.41 8.33
CA ALA A 71 15.36 -19.99 6.94
C ALA A 71 14.60 -18.67 6.72
N GLU A 72 15.35 -17.57 6.79
CA GLU A 72 14.83 -16.22 6.55
C GLU A 72 15.43 -15.65 5.25
N LEU A 73 14.56 -15.22 4.33
CA LEU A 73 14.93 -14.46 3.13
C LEU A 73 13.98 -13.28 2.98
N SER A 74 14.50 -12.07 2.83
CA SER A 74 13.67 -10.86 2.66
C SER A 74 14.35 -9.81 1.79
N GLY A 75 13.55 -8.92 1.20
CA GLY A 75 14.04 -7.74 0.47
C GLY A 75 14.73 -8.06 -0.88
N LEU A 76 14.46 -9.23 -1.46
CA LEU A 76 15.00 -9.59 -2.77
C LEU A 76 14.25 -8.85 -3.87
N ALA A 77 15.00 -8.29 -4.84
CA ALA A 77 14.49 -7.54 -5.98
C ALA A 77 13.30 -6.63 -5.62
N SER A 78 13.50 -5.80 -4.58
CA SER A 78 12.48 -4.89 -4.08
C SER A 78 12.48 -3.57 -4.85
N SER A 79 11.31 -2.98 -5.05
CA SER A 79 11.15 -1.59 -5.48
C SER A 79 10.07 -0.90 -4.66
N SER A 80 10.26 0.38 -4.35
CA SER A 80 9.28 1.14 -3.59
C SER A 80 9.29 2.61 -3.97
N GLY A 81 8.15 3.26 -3.81
CA GLY A 81 8.01 4.70 -4.01
C GLY A 81 6.93 5.28 -3.10
N VAL A 82 7.11 6.56 -2.77
CA VAL A 82 6.15 7.34 -1.98
C VAL A 82 5.94 8.71 -2.62
N SER A 83 4.68 9.12 -2.74
CA SER A 83 4.28 10.45 -3.19
C SER A 83 4.00 11.33 -1.96
N PRO A 84 4.24 12.65 -2.07
CA PRO A 84 3.41 13.52 -2.92
C PRO A 84 4.01 13.92 -4.28
N ALA A 85 5.26 13.54 -4.59
CA ALA A 85 5.78 13.70 -5.95
C ALA A 85 5.43 12.44 -6.79
N PRO A 86 5.06 12.59 -8.07
CA PRO A 86 4.96 11.46 -8.98
C PRO A 86 6.29 10.72 -9.10
N TYR A 87 6.23 9.40 -9.23
CA TYR A 87 7.40 8.55 -9.43
C TYR A 87 7.09 7.40 -10.39
N SER A 88 8.14 6.84 -10.99
CA SER A 88 8.08 5.65 -11.83
C SER A 88 9.43 4.95 -11.75
N GLU A 89 9.48 3.85 -11.00
CA GLU A 89 10.69 3.06 -10.79
C GLU A 89 10.50 1.70 -11.45
N ASN A 90 11.35 1.44 -12.46
CA ASN A 90 11.38 0.19 -13.21
C ASN A 90 12.84 -0.30 -13.24
N PRO A 91 13.36 -0.82 -12.12
CA PRO A 91 14.72 -1.36 -12.09
C PRO A 91 14.88 -2.49 -13.13
N SER A 92 16.13 -2.70 -13.55
CA SER A 92 16.44 -3.77 -14.50
C SER A 92 16.14 -5.15 -13.91
N ALA A 93 15.89 -6.12 -14.79
CA ALA A 93 15.69 -7.50 -14.41
C ALA A 93 16.90 -8.03 -13.61
N VAL A 94 16.63 -8.66 -12.47
CA VAL A 94 17.64 -9.32 -11.64
C VAL A 94 17.40 -10.83 -11.66
N SER A 95 18.45 -11.62 -11.89
CA SER A 95 18.39 -13.06 -11.66
C SER A 95 18.63 -13.34 -10.18
N ILE A 96 17.85 -14.26 -9.62
CA ILE A 96 17.88 -14.61 -8.21
C ILE A 96 18.24 -16.07 -8.09
N ASN A 97 19.17 -16.37 -7.20
CA ASN A 97 19.46 -17.69 -6.68
C ASN A 97 19.77 -17.48 -5.20
N ALA A 98 18.87 -17.92 -4.34
CA ALA A 98 18.98 -17.75 -2.91
C ALA A 98 18.45 -18.98 -2.19
N ASN A 99 19.21 -19.43 -1.19
CA ASN A 99 18.85 -20.55 -0.36
C ASN A 99 19.02 -20.19 1.12
N ALA A 100 18.26 -20.86 1.98
CA ALA A 100 18.28 -20.65 3.43
C ALA A 100 17.95 -21.94 4.21
N GLY A 101 18.53 -22.04 5.40
CA GLY A 101 18.36 -23.15 6.33
C GLY A 101 18.98 -24.46 5.84
N ILE A 102 20.23 -24.74 6.23
CA ILE A 102 20.89 -26.01 5.87
C ILE A 102 20.41 -27.10 6.83
N ILE A 103 19.87 -28.20 6.31
CA ILE A 103 19.42 -29.34 7.13
C ILE A 103 20.65 -30.16 7.57
N PRO A 104 21.06 -30.14 8.85
CA PRO A 104 22.28 -30.82 9.27
C PRO A 104 22.07 -32.34 9.28
N GLY A 105 23.03 -33.11 8.76
CA GLY A 105 22.96 -34.58 8.73
C GLY A 105 22.06 -35.17 7.63
N GLY A 106 21.32 -34.33 6.90
CA GLY A 106 20.65 -34.69 5.65
C GLY A 106 21.61 -34.71 4.46
N SER A 107 21.19 -35.34 3.37
CA SER A 107 21.91 -35.29 2.08
C SER A 107 21.73 -33.89 1.47
N SER A 108 22.53 -32.91 1.92
CA SER A 108 22.71 -31.60 1.27
C SER A 108 21.47 -30.77 0.89
N GLY A 109 20.33 -30.95 1.59
CA GLY A 109 19.11 -30.19 1.29
C GLY A 109 19.01 -28.89 2.08
N ASP A 110 18.46 -27.86 1.43
CA ASP A 110 18.07 -26.59 2.04
C ASP A 110 16.58 -26.60 2.47
N VAL A 111 16.24 -25.84 3.52
CA VAL A 111 14.85 -25.64 3.98
C VAL A 111 14.08 -24.78 2.97
N LEU A 112 14.78 -23.88 2.30
CA LEU A 112 14.23 -23.02 1.27
C LEU A 112 15.27 -22.82 0.18
N ASP A 113 14.91 -23.12 -1.05
CA ASP A 113 15.67 -22.74 -2.24
C ASP A 113 14.75 -22.01 -3.22
N VAL A 114 15.24 -20.90 -3.76
CA VAL A 114 14.51 -20.11 -4.75
C VAL A 114 15.45 -19.69 -5.88
N THR A 115 15.02 -19.96 -7.10
CA THR A 115 15.68 -19.45 -8.29
C THR A 115 14.69 -18.77 -9.22
N SER A 116 15.19 -17.74 -9.90
CA SER A 116 14.49 -17.05 -10.96
C SER A 116 15.49 -16.49 -11.97
N SER A 117 15.18 -16.67 -13.25
CA SER A 117 16.01 -16.17 -14.33
C SER A 117 15.92 -14.65 -14.49
N ALA A 118 14.77 -14.07 -14.16
CA ALA A 118 14.54 -12.63 -14.23
C ALA A 118 13.38 -12.23 -13.32
N VAL A 119 13.64 -11.23 -12.50
CA VAL A 119 12.67 -10.61 -11.62
C VAL A 119 12.67 -9.12 -11.87
N THR A 120 11.50 -8.60 -12.23
CA THR A 120 11.28 -7.21 -12.65
C THR A 120 10.14 -6.59 -11.84
N PRO A 121 10.46 -5.94 -10.71
CA PRO A 121 9.50 -5.11 -10.01
C PRO A 121 9.28 -3.80 -10.78
N SER A 122 8.07 -3.26 -10.73
CA SER A 122 7.76 -1.91 -11.23
C SER A 122 6.74 -1.25 -10.34
N VAL A 123 7.07 -0.03 -9.90
CA VAL A 123 6.21 0.78 -9.04
C VAL A 123 6.04 2.18 -9.63
N SER A 124 4.83 2.72 -9.57
CA SER A 124 4.55 4.05 -10.12
C SER A 124 3.38 4.73 -9.42
N SER A 125 3.40 6.06 -9.41
CA SER A 125 2.32 6.89 -8.90
C SER A 125 2.30 8.22 -9.64
N ASN A 126 1.11 8.76 -9.88
CA ASN A 126 0.93 10.12 -10.39
C ASN A 126 0.42 11.10 -9.32
N VAL A 127 0.41 10.70 -8.04
CA VAL A 127 -0.02 11.56 -6.95
C VAL A 127 0.91 12.78 -6.87
N ASP A 128 0.31 13.95 -7.03
CA ASP A 128 0.96 15.28 -7.05
C ASP A 128 0.30 16.27 -6.06
N GLY A 129 -0.69 15.81 -5.29
CA GLY A 129 -1.49 16.65 -4.38
C GLY A 129 -2.50 17.58 -5.07
N LEU A 130 -2.64 17.52 -6.40
CA LEU A 130 -3.65 18.28 -7.14
C LEU A 130 -4.97 17.49 -7.26
N SER A 131 -6.02 18.17 -7.70
CA SER A 131 -7.33 17.54 -7.95
C SER A 131 -7.32 16.57 -9.14
N GLY A 132 -8.26 15.64 -9.14
CA GLY A 132 -8.53 14.68 -10.22
C GLY A 132 -8.09 13.26 -9.88
N ILE A 133 -8.24 12.37 -10.85
CA ILE A 133 -7.94 10.94 -10.68
C ILE A 133 -6.44 10.76 -10.43
N ARG A 134 -6.10 10.04 -9.36
CA ARG A 134 -4.76 9.58 -9.05
C ARG A 134 -4.69 8.07 -9.05
N PHE A 135 -3.48 7.55 -9.19
CA PHE A 135 -3.19 6.14 -9.11
C PHE A 135 -1.88 5.90 -8.36
N ALA A 136 -1.82 4.74 -7.71
CA ALA A 136 -0.60 4.08 -7.30
C ALA A 136 -0.66 2.65 -7.86
N ASN A 137 0.41 2.20 -8.50
CA ASN A 137 0.49 0.90 -9.14
C ASN A 137 1.78 0.21 -8.75
N SER A 138 1.69 -1.08 -8.49
CA SER A 138 2.81 -1.98 -8.24
C SER A 138 2.61 -3.23 -9.06
N SER A 139 3.68 -3.72 -9.67
CA SER A 139 3.67 -4.95 -10.46
C SER A 139 4.97 -5.72 -10.30
N HIS A 140 4.86 -7.02 -10.44
CA HIS A 140 5.99 -7.93 -10.45
C HIS A 140 5.88 -8.87 -11.65
N SER A 141 6.91 -8.93 -12.47
CA SER A 141 7.08 -9.96 -13.50
C SER A 141 8.26 -10.85 -13.11
N ILE A 142 7.98 -12.14 -12.93
CA ILE A 142 8.91 -13.18 -12.50
C ILE A 142 9.00 -14.22 -13.63
N ALA A 143 10.21 -14.55 -14.08
CA ALA A 143 10.43 -15.50 -15.16
C ALA A 143 11.25 -16.71 -14.71
N ASN A 144 10.78 -17.90 -15.06
CA ASN A 144 11.34 -19.20 -14.69
C ASN A 144 11.53 -19.29 -13.16
N LEU A 145 10.44 -19.13 -12.42
CA LEU A 145 10.44 -19.37 -10.98
C LEU A 145 10.64 -20.87 -10.74
N ASP A 146 11.55 -21.19 -9.84
CA ASP A 146 11.67 -22.49 -9.20
C ASP A 146 11.80 -22.24 -7.70
N LEU A 147 10.81 -22.68 -6.93
CA LEU A 147 10.76 -22.57 -5.48
C LEU A 147 10.65 -23.98 -4.90
N SER A 148 11.61 -24.34 -4.06
CA SER A 148 11.58 -25.55 -3.25
C SER A 148 11.51 -25.19 -1.78
N VAL A 149 10.60 -25.85 -1.06
CA VAL A 149 10.50 -25.80 0.40
C VAL A 149 10.78 -27.20 0.93
N VAL A 150 11.81 -27.27 1.77
CA VAL A 150 12.39 -28.48 2.35
C VAL A 150 12.80 -29.49 1.26
N GLU A 151 14.04 -29.36 0.80
CA GLU A 151 14.65 -30.31 -0.12
C GLU A 151 15.02 -31.61 0.61
N LEU A 152 14.49 -32.74 0.13
CA LEU A 152 14.85 -34.07 0.63
C LEU A 152 15.59 -34.83 -0.47
N ALA A 153 16.39 -35.83 -0.07
CA ALA A 153 17.26 -36.61 -0.97
C ALA A 153 16.58 -37.26 -2.19
N SER A 154 15.26 -37.29 -2.25
CA SER A 154 14.49 -37.89 -3.37
C SER A 154 13.42 -36.99 -3.98
N ALA A 155 13.04 -35.91 -3.32
CA ALA A 155 12.01 -34.96 -3.75
C ALA A 155 11.89 -33.79 -2.75
N ASP A 156 11.51 -32.62 -3.23
CA ASP A 156 11.11 -31.50 -2.38
C ASP A 156 9.78 -31.79 -1.69
N LEU A 157 9.61 -31.30 -0.45
CA LEU A 157 8.31 -31.41 0.22
C LEU A 157 7.25 -30.63 -0.56
N ILE A 158 7.54 -29.38 -0.92
CA ILE A 158 6.73 -28.57 -1.82
C ILE A 158 7.65 -27.97 -2.87
N SER A 159 7.29 -28.14 -4.14
CA SER A 159 7.95 -27.47 -5.27
C SER A 159 6.93 -26.68 -6.08
N ILE A 160 7.24 -25.42 -6.38
CA ILE A 160 6.43 -24.54 -7.22
C ILE A 160 7.31 -24.01 -8.35
N THR A 161 6.98 -24.40 -9.57
CA THR A 161 7.69 -23.95 -10.78
C THR A 161 6.76 -23.19 -11.70
N ALA A 162 7.22 -22.12 -12.35
CA ALA A 162 6.44 -21.41 -13.36
C ALA A 162 7.34 -20.76 -14.40
N VAL A 163 6.90 -20.72 -15.66
CA VAL A 163 7.62 -20.02 -16.74
C VAL A 163 7.49 -18.52 -16.59
N ALA A 164 6.29 -18.04 -16.27
CA ALA A 164 6.06 -16.63 -15.99
C ALA A 164 5.00 -16.45 -14.91
N ILE A 165 5.22 -15.49 -14.01
CA ILE A 165 4.23 -15.01 -13.05
C ILE A 165 4.21 -13.49 -13.14
N ASN A 166 3.03 -12.95 -13.45
CA ASN A 166 2.77 -11.52 -13.47
C ASN A 166 1.72 -11.21 -12.41
N VAL A 167 2.08 -10.40 -11.43
CA VAL A 167 1.17 -9.94 -10.37
C VAL A 167 1.09 -8.42 -10.39
N THR A 168 -0.09 -7.87 -10.14
CA THR A 168 -0.29 -6.43 -10.04
C THR A 168 -1.21 -6.08 -8.88
N SER A 169 -0.92 -4.93 -8.25
CA SER A 169 -1.79 -4.23 -7.33
C SER A 169 -1.89 -2.79 -7.77
N ALA A 170 -3.11 -2.34 -8.06
CA ALA A 170 -3.39 -0.96 -8.43
C ALA A 170 -4.48 -0.39 -7.54
N VAL A 171 -4.30 0.87 -7.14
CA VAL A 171 -5.34 1.68 -6.51
C VAL A 171 -5.49 2.95 -7.34
N ASN A 172 -6.71 3.28 -7.74
CA ASN A 172 -7.01 4.46 -8.55
C ASN A 172 -8.27 5.18 -8.07
N GLY A 173 -8.38 6.46 -8.37
CA GLY A 173 -9.59 7.22 -8.09
C GLY A 173 -9.32 8.63 -7.62
N GLU A 174 -10.36 9.26 -7.11
CA GLU A 174 -10.32 10.60 -6.53
C GLU A 174 -10.88 10.60 -5.11
N PHE A 175 -10.79 11.73 -4.42
CA PHE A 175 -11.35 11.85 -3.08
C PHE A 175 -12.83 11.44 -3.07
N GLY A 176 -13.19 10.51 -2.17
CA GLY A 176 -14.56 9.99 -2.04
C GLY A 176 -14.93 8.84 -2.96
N SER A 177 -14.05 8.44 -3.89
CA SER A 177 -14.26 7.30 -4.78
C SER A 177 -12.93 6.68 -5.19
N LEU A 178 -12.35 5.90 -4.29
CA LEU A 178 -11.17 5.09 -4.55
C LEU A 178 -11.60 3.66 -4.91
N ASP A 179 -10.95 3.08 -5.91
CA ASP A 179 -11.12 1.70 -6.35
C ASP A 179 -9.75 0.99 -6.39
N SER A 180 -9.78 -0.34 -6.32
CA SER A 180 -8.57 -1.16 -6.31
C SER A 180 -8.73 -2.40 -7.15
N VAL A 181 -7.69 -2.74 -7.90
CA VAL A 181 -7.65 -3.92 -8.77
C VAL A 181 -6.36 -4.68 -8.52
N GLY A 182 -6.48 -5.95 -8.14
CA GLY A 182 -5.38 -6.89 -8.07
C GLY A 182 -5.54 -7.98 -9.12
N THR A 183 -4.46 -8.33 -9.81
CA THR A 183 -4.48 -9.39 -10.82
C THR A 183 -3.27 -10.29 -10.71
N MET A 184 -3.44 -11.57 -11.03
CA MET A 184 -2.35 -12.51 -11.23
C MET A 184 -2.57 -13.28 -12.53
N ASN A 185 -1.52 -13.37 -13.34
CA ASN A 185 -1.47 -14.21 -14.53
C ASN A 185 -0.23 -15.09 -14.48
N VAL A 186 -0.40 -16.37 -14.79
CA VAL A 186 0.69 -17.36 -14.78
C VAL A 186 0.79 -18.08 -16.11
N GLU A 187 1.99 -18.58 -16.41
CA GLU A 187 2.28 -19.47 -17.53
C GLU A 187 2.99 -20.70 -16.99
N ASP A 188 2.44 -21.88 -17.30
CA ASP A 188 2.96 -23.19 -16.87
C ASP A 188 3.27 -23.27 -15.37
N LEU A 189 2.38 -22.74 -14.51
CA LEU A 189 2.52 -22.88 -13.06
C LEU A 189 2.22 -24.33 -12.66
N VAL A 190 3.22 -25.02 -12.12
CA VAL A 190 3.10 -26.39 -11.61
C VAL A 190 3.41 -26.39 -10.12
N ILE A 191 2.50 -26.95 -9.34
CA ILE A 191 2.66 -27.13 -7.89
C ILE A 191 2.76 -28.62 -7.61
N ARG A 192 3.81 -29.02 -6.90
CA ARG A 192 4.08 -30.39 -6.50
C ARG A 192 4.18 -30.49 -4.98
N VAL A 193 3.72 -31.63 -4.47
CA VAL A 193 3.96 -32.07 -3.10
C VAL A 193 4.66 -33.42 -3.17
N GLY A 194 5.92 -33.47 -2.73
CA GLY A 194 6.81 -34.59 -3.07
C GLY A 194 6.91 -34.75 -4.59
N ASN A 195 6.75 -35.99 -5.06
CA ASN A 195 6.73 -36.32 -6.49
C ASN A 195 5.35 -36.16 -7.16
N SER A 196 4.32 -35.76 -6.42
CA SER A 196 2.95 -35.68 -6.93
C SER A 196 2.61 -34.27 -7.41
N VAL A 197 2.11 -34.15 -8.63
CA VAL A 197 1.56 -32.88 -9.13
C VAL A 197 0.19 -32.64 -8.51
N VAL A 198 0.05 -31.54 -7.78
CA VAL A 198 -1.19 -31.12 -7.11
C VAL A 198 -2.03 -30.24 -8.03
N ALA A 199 -1.36 -29.32 -8.73
CA ALA A 199 -2.03 -28.39 -9.62
C ALA A 199 -1.13 -28.02 -10.81
N THR A 200 -1.77 -27.75 -11.94
CA THR A 200 -1.17 -27.13 -13.12
C THR A 200 -2.11 -26.04 -13.61
N LEU A 201 -1.61 -24.83 -13.71
CA LEU A 201 -2.40 -23.63 -13.94
C LEU A 201 -1.77 -22.78 -15.04
N ASP A 202 -2.63 -22.20 -15.86
CA ASP A 202 -2.24 -21.32 -16.95
C ASP A 202 -3.30 -20.22 -17.11
N GLY A 203 -2.85 -18.99 -17.39
CA GLY A 203 -3.67 -17.80 -17.54
C GLY A 203 -3.98 -17.07 -16.23
N THR A 204 -5.13 -16.40 -16.20
CA THR A 204 -5.51 -15.51 -15.09
C THR A 204 -6.07 -16.30 -13.91
N ILE A 205 -5.50 -16.06 -12.73
CA ILE A 205 -5.92 -16.71 -11.48
C ILE A 205 -6.89 -15.80 -10.74
N ALA A 206 -8.03 -16.35 -10.29
CA ALA A 206 -9.01 -15.60 -9.52
C ALA A 206 -8.45 -15.15 -8.16
N PRO A 207 -8.92 -14.02 -7.60
CA PRO A 207 -8.47 -13.57 -6.28
C PRO A 207 -8.69 -14.62 -5.19
N ASN A 208 -7.71 -14.79 -4.30
CA ASN A 208 -7.74 -15.69 -3.14
C ASN A 208 -8.01 -17.16 -3.51
N THR A 209 -7.37 -17.66 -4.57
CA THR A 209 -7.54 -19.05 -5.01
C THR A 209 -6.76 -20.00 -4.10
N GLY A 210 -7.46 -20.76 -3.26
CA GLY A 210 -6.86 -21.78 -2.41
C GLY A 210 -6.53 -23.07 -3.20
N ILE A 211 -5.34 -23.63 -2.99
CA ILE A 211 -4.92 -24.92 -3.53
C ILE A 211 -4.88 -25.94 -2.39
N ASN A 212 -5.56 -27.06 -2.57
CA ASN A 212 -5.51 -28.15 -1.62
C ASN A 212 -4.21 -28.96 -1.81
N LEU A 213 -3.34 -28.95 -0.80
CA LEU A 213 -2.05 -29.64 -0.82
C LEU A 213 -2.13 -31.12 -0.39
N SER A 214 -3.31 -31.65 -0.06
CA SER A 214 -3.47 -33.05 0.32
C SER A 214 -3.23 -33.98 -0.86
N VAL A 215 -2.24 -34.87 -0.77
CA VAL A 215 -1.95 -35.89 -1.78
C VAL A 215 -2.02 -37.29 -1.19
N SER A 216 -3.05 -38.04 -1.60
CA SER A 216 -3.15 -39.47 -1.31
C SER A 216 -2.28 -40.27 -2.30
N SER A 217 -0.96 -40.22 -2.15
CA SER A 217 -0.06 -41.04 -2.96
C SER A 217 0.04 -42.45 -2.37
N GLY A 218 -0.20 -43.47 -3.21
CA GLY A 218 -0.49 -44.86 -2.81
C GLY A 218 0.67 -45.65 -2.17
N GLY A 219 1.18 -45.20 -1.03
CA GLY A 219 2.15 -45.96 -0.23
C GLY A 219 2.70 -45.22 0.99
N LEU A 220 2.72 -43.88 0.97
CA LEU A 220 3.08 -43.04 2.10
C LEU A 220 2.18 -41.80 2.07
N PRO A 221 1.33 -41.56 3.09
CA PRO A 221 0.66 -40.28 3.23
C PRO A 221 1.73 -39.22 3.53
N LEU A 222 2.13 -38.45 2.52
CA LEU A 222 2.69 -37.12 2.72
C LEU A 222 1.49 -36.19 2.90
N ASP A 223 0.78 -36.39 4.00
CA ASP A 223 -0.25 -35.44 4.42
C ASP A 223 0.50 -34.27 5.05
N ILE A 224 0.62 -33.18 4.30
CA ILE A 224 1.11 -31.90 4.82
C ILE A 224 -0.06 -31.23 5.54
N GLU A 225 -0.43 -31.79 6.68
CA GLU A 225 -1.44 -31.20 7.55
C GLU A 225 -0.90 -29.87 8.10
N GLY A 226 -1.75 -28.82 8.12
CA GLY A 226 -1.34 -27.50 8.60
C GLY A 226 -0.70 -26.58 7.55
N ALA A 227 -0.47 -27.05 6.32
CA ALA A 227 -0.05 -26.20 5.21
C ALA A 227 -1.24 -25.63 4.42
N SER A 228 -1.13 -24.37 4.02
CA SER A 228 -2.11 -23.67 3.19
C SER A 228 -1.39 -22.94 2.07
N LEU A 229 -1.85 -23.15 0.83
CA LEU A 229 -1.42 -22.42 -0.35
C LEU A 229 -2.57 -21.57 -0.90
N ILE A 230 -2.36 -20.26 -0.95
CA ILE A 230 -3.26 -19.31 -1.59
C ILE A 230 -2.53 -18.61 -2.73
N LEU A 231 -3.11 -18.65 -3.92
CA LEU A 231 -2.66 -17.91 -5.09
C LEU A 231 -3.46 -16.63 -5.24
N ASN A 232 -2.81 -15.58 -5.75
CA ASN A 232 -3.42 -14.26 -5.94
C ASN A 232 -4.13 -13.77 -4.64
N GLU A 233 -3.46 -13.90 -3.51
CA GLU A 233 -4.00 -13.47 -2.22
C GLU A 233 -4.11 -11.95 -2.22
N GLN A 234 -5.33 -11.42 -2.03
CA GLN A 234 -5.60 -9.99 -2.07
C GLN A 234 -6.13 -9.51 -0.73
N VAL A 235 -5.41 -8.57 -0.12
CA VAL A 235 -5.75 -7.94 1.15
C VAL A 235 -6.00 -6.46 0.90
N THR A 236 -7.28 -6.09 0.91
CA THR A 236 -7.71 -4.68 0.80
C THR A 236 -7.80 -4.04 2.18
N THR A 237 -7.35 -2.79 2.30
CA THR A 237 -7.37 -2.00 3.53
C THR A 237 -7.93 -0.59 3.24
N GLY A 238 -8.41 0.11 4.25
CA GLY A 238 -8.97 1.46 4.10
C GLY A 238 -10.50 1.48 3.97
N ASP A 239 -11.05 2.67 3.72
CA ASP A 239 -12.49 2.95 3.68
C ASP A 239 -13.02 3.22 2.26
N GLY A 240 -12.15 3.23 1.24
CA GLY A 240 -12.50 3.52 -0.15
C GLY A 240 -12.85 4.99 -0.44
N THR A 241 -12.75 5.88 0.55
CA THR A 241 -13.15 7.29 0.43
C THR A 241 -12.02 8.25 0.79
N SER A 242 -11.38 8.03 1.93
CA SER A 242 -10.24 8.79 2.45
C SER A 242 -8.93 8.00 2.35
N SER A 243 -9.01 6.67 2.36
CA SER A 243 -7.84 5.81 2.12
C SER A 243 -8.27 4.49 1.50
N LEU A 244 -7.42 3.96 0.62
CA LEU A 244 -7.57 2.62 0.06
C LEU A 244 -6.18 2.07 -0.19
N GLY A 245 -5.94 0.84 0.27
CA GLY A 245 -4.73 0.08 0.03
C GLY A 245 -5.07 -1.32 -0.45
N LEU A 246 -4.23 -1.87 -1.31
CA LEU A 246 -4.31 -3.24 -1.79
C LEU A 246 -2.92 -3.85 -1.74
N ALA A 247 -2.81 -4.98 -1.05
CA ALA A 247 -1.65 -5.87 -1.13
C ALA A 247 -2.07 -7.14 -1.88
N THR A 248 -1.30 -7.52 -2.90
CA THR A 248 -1.49 -8.77 -3.65
C THR A 248 -0.21 -9.60 -3.57
N ASN A 249 -0.33 -10.83 -3.09
CA ASN A 249 0.74 -11.83 -3.13
C ASN A 249 0.45 -12.81 -4.27
N ALA A 250 1.44 -13.08 -5.12
CA ALA A 250 1.27 -14.08 -6.18
C ALA A 250 1.11 -15.48 -5.58
N ILE A 251 2.02 -15.85 -4.67
CA ILE A 251 1.99 -17.12 -3.93
C ILE A 251 2.09 -16.80 -2.44
N SER A 252 1.17 -17.35 -1.66
CA SER A 252 1.15 -17.27 -0.20
C SER A 252 1.09 -18.69 0.36
N LEU A 253 2.24 -19.17 0.82
CA LEU A 253 2.40 -20.44 1.52
C LEU A 253 2.47 -20.16 3.02
N ARG A 254 1.64 -20.86 3.79
CA ARG A 254 1.67 -20.78 5.26
C ARG A 254 1.69 -22.17 5.85
N PHE A 255 2.55 -22.36 6.85
CA PHE A 255 2.74 -23.58 7.60
C PHE A 255 2.42 -23.30 9.07
N ILE A 256 1.50 -24.10 9.62
CA ILE A 256 1.13 -24.05 11.04
C ILE A 256 1.28 -25.47 11.56
N GLU A 257 2.27 -25.67 12.43
CA GLU A 257 2.57 -26.96 13.07
C GLU A 257 2.59 -28.11 12.04
N THR A 258 3.23 -27.86 10.89
CA THR A 258 3.16 -28.76 9.75
C THR A 258 4.14 -29.92 9.93
N GLU A 259 3.62 -31.10 10.21
CA GLU A 259 4.46 -32.29 10.39
C GLU A 259 5.02 -32.80 9.05
N VAL A 260 6.33 -32.74 8.91
CA VAL A 260 7.07 -33.33 7.80
C VAL A 260 7.57 -34.70 8.23
N THR A 261 6.91 -35.74 7.72
CA THR A 261 7.18 -37.14 8.10
C THR A 261 8.67 -37.47 7.99
N GLY A 262 9.28 -37.83 9.12
CA GLY A 262 10.69 -38.24 9.20
C GLY A 262 11.71 -37.11 9.26
N VAL A 263 11.28 -35.84 9.23
CA VAL A 263 12.16 -34.66 9.29
C VAL A 263 11.91 -33.88 10.57
N GLY A 264 10.68 -33.40 10.78
CA GLY A 264 10.40 -32.40 11.82
C GLY A 264 9.05 -31.71 11.65
N GLU A 265 8.87 -30.63 12.41
CA GLU A 265 7.73 -29.72 12.31
C GLU A 265 8.17 -28.43 11.61
N LEU A 266 7.41 -28.01 10.59
CA LEU A 266 7.64 -26.79 9.82
C LEU A 266 6.62 -25.73 10.22
N ASN A 267 7.11 -24.53 10.53
CA ASN A 267 6.31 -23.36 10.86
C ASN A 267 6.74 -22.16 10.02
N GLY A 268 5.80 -21.25 9.78
CA GLY A 268 6.09 -19.95 9.17
C GLY A 268 5.38 -19.73 7.83
N SER A 269 5.98 -18.89 6.97
CA SER A 269 5.37 -18.52 5.70
C SER A 269 6.38 -18.18 4.62
N VAL A 270 5.96 -18.38 3.37
CA VAL A 270 6.68 -17.96 2.17
C VAL A 270 5.72 -17.16 1.29
N LEU A 271 6.06 -15.90 1.06
CA LEU A 271 5.33 -14.99 0.19
C LEU A 271 6.18 -14.69 -1.05
N VAL A 272 5.64 -14.98 -2.24
CA VAL A 272 6.30 -14.69 -3.52
C VAL A 272 5.51 -13.66 -4.30
N GLY A 273 6.20 -12.71 -4.91
CA GLY A 273 5.63 -11.67 -5.75
C GLY A 273 4.65 -10.81 -4.97
N GLN A 274 5.07 -10.25 -3.84
CA GLN A 274 4.26 -9.29 -3.11
C GLN A 274 4.25 -7.96 -3.85
N THR A 275 3.07 -7.38 -4.02
CA THR A 275 2.86 -6.04 -4.57
C THR A 275 1.92 -5.29 -3.65
N THR A 276 2.21 -4.03 -3.35
CA THR A 276 1.34 -3.15 -2.58
C THR A 276 1.12 -1.86 -3.34
N ALA A 277 -0.10 -1.34 -3.26
CA ALA A 277 -0.45 -0.01 -3.74
C ALA A 277 -1.43 0.62 -2.77
N GLY A 278 -1.30 1.92 -2.52
CA GLY A 278 -2.17 2.64 -1.61
C GLY A 278 -2.27 4.11 -1.94
N LEU A 279 -3.48 4.65 -1.74
CA LEU A 279 -3.79 6.07 -1.88
C LEU A 279 -4.34 6.62 -0.57
N GLN A 280 -3.93 7.84 -0.27
CA GLN A 280 -4.46 8.61 0.85
C GLN A 280 -5.02 9.95 0.33
N ALA A 281 -6.31 10.15 0.59
CA ALA A 281 -7.03 11.35 0.24
C ALA A 281 -7.36 12.17 1.49
N SER A 282 -7.21 13.48 1.38
CA SER A 282 -7.48 14.39 2.49
C SER A 282 -8.30 15.58 2.00
N ALA A 283 -9.29 15.96 2.81
CA ALA A 283 -9.97 17.22 2.63
C ALA A 283 -9.03 18.34 3.12
N VAL A 284 -8.46 19.09 2.18
CA VAL A 284 -7.63 20.26 2.53
C VAL A 284 -8.53 21.33 3.17
N PRO A 285 -8.22 21.83 4.39
CA PRO A 285 -9.07 22.81 5.07
C PRO A 285 -9.28 24.06 4.23
N GLU A 286 -10.54 24.48 4.11
CA GLU A 286 -10.90 25.56 3.21
C GLU A 286 -10.27 26.91 3.64
N PRO A 287 -9.64 27.67 2.72
CA PRO A 287 -9.20 29.04 3.00
C PRO A 287 -10.36 29.96 3.41
N SER A 288 -11.58 29.67 2.93
CA SER A 288 -12.83 30.36 3.27
C SER A 288 -13.17 30.28 4.76
N SER A 289 -12.81 29.21 5.46
CA SER A 289 -13.08 29.04 6.89
C SER A 289 -12.29 30.03 7.75
N LEU A 290 -11.01 30.23 7.39
CA LEU A 290 -10.16 31.26 8.00
C LEU A 290 -10.61 32.67 7.61
N ALA A 291 -11.05 32.87 6.36
CA ALA A 291 -11.59 34.15 5.94
C ALA A 291 -12.88 34.50 6.69
N LEU A 292 -13.76 33.53 6.93
CA LEU A 292 -15.02 33.71 7.67
C LEU A 292 -14.76 33.98 9.15
N LEU A 293 -13.81 33.27 9.78
CA LEU A 293 -13.32 33.56 11.13
C LEU A 293 -12.75 34.99 11.22
N GLY A 294 -11.99 35.41 10.20
CA GLY A 294 -11.47 36.77 10.07
C GLY A 294 -12.58 37.81 10.03
N VAL A 295 -13.60 37.61 9.18
CA VAL A 295 -14.74 38.54 9.05
C VAL A 295 -15.52 38.66 10.36
N VAL A 296 -15.76 37.55 11.07
CA VAL A 296 -16.45 37.56 12.37
C VAL A 296 -15.59 38.25 13.44
N GLY A 297 -14.28 38.02 13.46
CA GLY A 297 -13.33 38.67 14.36
C GLY A 297 -13.28 40.20 14.18
N PHE A 298 -13.18 40.67 12.93
CA PHE A 298 -13.18 42.10 12.62
C PHE A 298 -14.56 42.74 12.85
N GLY A 299 -15.65 42.03 12.55
CA GLY A 299 -17.03 42.47 12.83
C GLY A 299 -17.31 42.62 14.34
N GLY A 300 -16.80 41.71 15.16
CA GLY A 300 -16.90 41.77 16.62
C GLY A 300 -16.13 42.94 17.23
N ALA A 301 -14.91 43.23 16.74
CA ALA A 301 -14.13 44.39 17.16
C ALA A 301 -14.81 45.72 16.77
N PHE A 302 -15.43 45.78 15.59
CA PHE A 302 -16.20 46.92 15.12
C PHE A 302 -17.41 47.25 16.02
N TRP A 303 -18.14 46.22 16.46
CA TRP A 303 -19.31 46.40 17.33
C TRP A 303 -18.94 46.91 18.73
N ARG A 304 -17.81 46.45 19.28
CA ARG A 304 -17.27 46.97 20.56
C ARG A 304 -16.76 48.41 20.44
N GLY A 305 -16.15 48.79 19.32
CA GLY A 305 -15.67 50.15 19.09
C GLY A 305 -16.79 51.19 19.08
N ARG A 306 -17.93 50.88 18.45
CA ARG A 306 -19.10 51.79 18.41
C ARG A 306 -19.71 52.07 19.78
N ARG A 307 -19.70 51.10 20.71
CA ARG A 307 -20.26 51.29 22.06
C ARG A 307 -19.45 52.27 22.91
N LYS A 308 -18.12 52.35 22.73
CA LYS A 308 -17.28 53.29 23.50
C LYS A 308 -17.52 54.76 23.11
N VAL A 309 -17.87 55.03 21.86
CA VAL A 309 -18.12 56.40 21.36
C VAL A 309 -19.52 56.90 21.74
N ALA A 310 -20.50 56.00 21.87
CA ALA A 310 -21.85 56.36 22.32
C ALA A 310 -21.92 56.71 23.82
N GLY A 311 -21.03 56.15 24.65
CA GLY A 311 -20.99 56.41 26.09
C GLY A 311 -20.34 57.74 26.48
N SER A 312 -19.49 58.34 25.63
CA SER A 312 -18.77 59.58 25.93
C SER A 312 -19.53 60.86 25.52
N ALA A 313 -20.77 60.76 25.03
CA ALA A 313 -21.58 61.90 24.60
C ALA A 313 -22.58 62.40 25.68
N SER A 314 -22.54 61.86 26.90
CA SER A 314 -23.49 62.18 27.98
C SER A 314 -22.88 62.93 29.17
N GLN A 315 -21.74 63.61 28.99
CA GLN A 315 -21.20 64.51 30.00
C GLN A 315 -20.68 65.81 29.37
N VAL A 316 -21.61 66.67 28.97
CA VAL A 316 -21.53 68.15 29.08
C VAL A 316 -22.94 68.65 29.36
#